data_AF-A0A1Y5MKN5-F1
#
_entry.id   AF-A0A1Y5MKN5-F1
#
_cell.length_a   1.000
_cell.length_b   1.000
_cell.length_c   1.000
_cell.angle_alpha   90.00
_cell.angle_beta   90.00
_cell.angle_gamma   90.00
#
_symmetry.space_group_name_H-M   'P 1'
#
loop_
_entity.id
_entity.type
_entity.pdbx_description
1 polymer ?
#
loop_
_entity_poly.entity_id
_entity_poly.type
_entity_poly.pdbx_seq_one_letter_code
_entity_poly.pdbx_strand_id
1 'polypeptide(L)'
;MDHNALLTQLGYNIDETTTEHMRRILNNTDGLLPKSVIELNDHLKPHLCFVAMSGSEDRLKIKNVATVKEIKERVDEIIKSWANKYKMDIKKINETTYYIIGEIK
;
A
#
# COMPACT_ATOMS: atom_id res chain seq x y z
N MET A 1 6.44 -15.59 5.96
CA MET A 1 6.60 -14.15 5.68
C MET A 1 6.37 -13.40 6.98
N ASP A 2 7.25 -12.45 7.32
CA ASP A 2 7.22 -11.73 8.59
C ASP A 2 6.21 -10.55 8.53
N HIS A 3 4.93 -10.86 8.66
CA HIS A 3 3.82 -9.88 8.60
C HIS A 3 3.85 -8.90 9.77
N ASN A 4 4.42 -9.30 10.91
CA ASN A 4 4.59 -8.45 12.09
C ASN A 4 5.56 -7.29 11.80
N ALA A 5 6.67 -7.58 11.11
CA ALA A 5 7.62 -6.56 10.70
C ALA A 5 6.96 -5.53 9.76
N LEU A 6 6.14 -6.00 8.79
CA LEU A 6 5.41 -5.12 7.90
C LEU A 6 4.41 -4.23 8.67
N LEU A 7 3.68 -4.81 9.64
CA LEU A 7 2.76 -4.07 10.49
C LEU A 7 3.46 -2.94 11.25
N THR A 8 4.59 -3.24 11.91
CA THR A 8 5.37 -2.23 12.62
C THR A 8 5.89 -1.13 11.69
N GLN A 9 6.39 -1.49 10.51
CA GLN A 9 6.90 -0.52 9.52
C GLN A 9 5.81 0.39 8.95
N LEU A 10 4.57 -0.10 8.91
CA LEU A 10 3.39 0.67 8.53
C LEU A 10 2.76 1.43 9.72
N GLY A 11 3.30 1.29 10.93
CA GLY A 11 2.84 1.99 12.13
C GLY A 11 1.62 1.35 12.82
N TYR A 12 1.36 0.07 12.56
CA TYR A 12 0.29 -0.69 13.23
C TYR A 12 0.78 -1.34 14.51
N ASN A 13 -0.14 -1.47 15.47
CA ASN A 13 0.06 -2.31 16.65
C ASN A 13 0.03 -3.78 16.26
N ILE A 14 0.87 -4.58 16.89
CA ILE A 14 0.85 -6.03 16.73
C ILE A 14 -0.15 -6.58 17.75
N ASP A 15 -1.37 -6.83 17.30
CA ASP A 15 -2.41 -7.55 18.03
C ASP A 15 -2.99 -8.66 17.14
N GLU A 16 -3.70 -9.62 17.74
CA GLU A 16 -4.21 -10.80 17.03
C GLU A 16 -5.17 -10.43 15.88
N THR A 17 -6.00 -9.41 16.06
CA THR A 17 -6.97 -8.96 15.05
C THR A 17 -6.24 -8.32 13.87
N THR A 18 -5.31 -7.41 14.15
CA THR A 18 -4.51 -6.70 13.14
C THR A 18 -3.60 -7.66 12.38
N THR A 19 -3.02 -8.63 13.10
CA THR A 19 -2.14 -9.66 12.52
C THR A 19 -2.90 -10.58 11.58
N GLU A 20 -4.08 -11.07 11.99
CA GLU A 20 -4.90 -11.92 11.13
C GLU A 20 -5.43 -11.15 9.92
N HIS A 21 -5.78 -9.87 10.08
CA HIS A 21 -6.20 -9.02 8.96
C HIS A 21 -5.06 -8.82 7.95
N MET A 22 -3.85 -8.49 8.39
CA MET A 22 -2.67 -8.42 7.51
C MET A 22 -2.40 -9.75 6.82
N ARG A 23 -2.54 -10.88 7.54
CA ARG A 23 -2.36 -12.21 6.96
C ARG A 23 -3.35 -12.47 5.83
N ARG A 24 -4.63 -12.13 6.01
CA ARG A 24 -5.67 -12.24 4.96
C ARG A 24 -5.34 -11.36 3.75
N ILE A 25 -4.90 -10.13 4.00
CA ILE A 25 -4.49 -9.20 2.94
C ILE A 25 -3.35 -9.78 2.10
N LEU A 26 -2.29 -10.26 2.75
CA LEU A 26 -1.14 -10.85 2.06
C LEU A 26 -1.52 -12.12 1.30
N ASN A 27 -2.43 -12.94 1.83
CA ASN A 27 -2.93 -14.12 1.14
C ASN A 27 -3.82 -13.78 -0.07
N ASN A 28 -4.50 -12.63 -0.07
CA ASN A 28 -5.36 -12.16 -1.15
C ASN A 28 -4.64 -11.26 -2.18
N THR A 29 -3.37 -10.95 -1.93
CA THR A 29 -2.57 -10.06 -2.78
C THR A 29 -1.34 -10.81 -3.29
N ASP A 30 -1.53 -11.57 -4.36
CA ASP A 30 -0.48 -12.38 -4.99
C ASP A 30 0.75 -11.52 -5.36
N GLY A 31 1.94 -12.07 -5.18
CA GLY A 31 3.22 -11.43 -5.57
C GLY A 31 3.65 -10.24 -4.71
N LEU A 32 2.86 -9.84 -3.70
CA LEU A 32 3.17 -8.70 -2.85
C LEU A 32 4.37 -9.00 -1.92
N LEU A 33 5.44 -8.24 -2.08
CA LEU A 33 6.63 -8.34 -1.24
C LEU A 33 6.57 -7.31 -0.10
N PRO A 34 6.74 -7.69 1.18
CA PRO A 34 6.74 -6.73 2.29
C PRO A 34 7.73 -5.57 2.10
N LYS A 35 8.92 -5.86 1.56
CA LYS A 35 9.94 -4.84 1.25
C LYS A 35 9.47 -3.80 0.22
N SER A 36 8.68 -4.20 -0.77
CA SER A 36 8.22 -3.27 -1.81
C SER A 36 7.16 -2.33 -1.24
N VAL A 37 6.30 -2.83 -0.34
CA VAL A 37 5.33 -2.01 0.39
C VAL A 37 6.01 -0.99 1.29
N ILE A 38 7.07 -1.40 2.01
CA ILE A 38 7.84 -0.49 2.86
C ILE A 38 8.50 0.60 2.02
N GLU A 39 9.18 0.21 0.92
CA GLU A 39 9.78 1.16 -0.02
C GLU A 39 8.76 2.16 -0.57
N LEU A 40 7.56 1.70 -0.93
CA LEU A 40 6.48 2.58 -1.39
C LEU A 40 6.06 3.54 -0.27
N ASN A 41 5.80 3.03 0.94
CA ASN A 41 5.37 3.86 2.06
C ASN A 41 6.41 4.94 2.40
N ASP A 42 7.70 4.62 2.34
CA ASP A 42 8.77 5.58 2.62
C ASP A 42 8.88 6.68 1.55
N HIS A 43 8.64 6.36 0.27
CA HIS A 43 8.55 7.39 -0.77
C HIS A 43 7.30 8.26 -0.65
N LEU A 44 6.22 7.73 -0.06
CA LEU A 44 4.96 8.44 0.11
C LEU A 44 4.94 9.37 1.34
N LYS A 45 5.63 8.99 2.44
CA LYS A 45 5.68 9.76 3.70
C LYS A 45 6.03 11.25 3.52
N PRO A 46 7.04 11.65 2.71
CA PRO A 46 7.36 13.06 2.47
C PRO A 46 6.22 13.86 1.83
N HIS A 47 5.30 13.17 1.14
CA HIS A 47 4.13 13.76 0.50
C HIS A 47 2.87 13.69 1.37
N LEU A 48 3.03 13.39 2.67
CA LEU A 48 1.96 13.10 3.63
C LEU A 48 1.13 11.86 3.28
N CYS A 49 1.52 11.11 2.25
CA CYS A 49 0.82 9.94 1.75
C CYS A 49 1.33 8.67 2.46
N PHE A 50 0.53 7.62 2.47
CA PHE A 50 0.91 6.38 3.16
C PHE A 50 0.19 5.15 2.62
N VAL A 51 0.75 3.98 2.90
CA VAL A 51 0.09 2.69 2.69
C VAL A 51 -0.59 2.26 3.98
N ALA A 52 -1.82 1.76 3.87
CA ALA A 52 -2.63 1.30 4.98
C ALA A 52 -3.41 0.04 4.60
N MET A 53 -3.89 -0.71 5.58
CA MET A 53 -4.87 -1.76 5.38
C MET A 53 -6.24 -1.15 5.03
N SER A 54 -6.93 -1.73 4.05
CA SER A 54 -8.33 -1.39 3.79
C SER A 54 -9.21 -1.92 4.92
N GLY A 55 -10.29 -1.20 5.24
CA GLY A 55 -11.23 -1.62 6.28
C GLY A 55 -12.45 -2.37 5.72
N SER A 56 -12.61 -2.36 4.40
CA SER A 56 -13.76 -2.95 3.70
C SER A 56 -13.38 -4.07 2.76
N GLU A 57 -12.10 -4.20 2.42
CA GLU A 57 -11.56 -5.27 1.57
C GLU A 57 -10.28 -5.80 2.20
N ASP A 58 -10.01 -7.09 2.04
CA ASP A 58 -8.75 -7.72 2.45
C ASP A 58 -7.62 -7.33 1.47
N ARG A 59 -7.34 -6.03 1.33
CA ARG A 59 -6.30 -5.46 0.46
C ARG A 59 -5.56 -4.29 1.13
N LEU A 60 -4.34 -4.04 0.69
CA LEU A 60 -3.64 -2.78 1.00
C LEU A 60 -4.18 -1.65 0.14
N LYS A 61 -4.33 -0.48 0.76
CA LYS A 61 -4.69 0.78 0.10
C LYS A 61 -3.58 1.81 0.26
N ILE A 62 -3.40 2.61 -0.78
CA ILE A 62 -2.51 3.76 -0.79
C ILE A 62 -3.39 5.00 -0.65
N LYS A 63 -3.14 5.82 0.36
CA LYS A 63 -3.89 7.05 0.60
C LYS A 63 -3.05 8.26 0.25
N ASN A 64 -3.48 8.98 -0.78
CA ASN A 64 -2.94 10.25 -1.23
C ASN A 64 -3.73 11.40 -0.58
N VAL A 65 -3.16 12.00 0.47
CA VAL A 65 -3.77 13.13 1.19
C VAL A 65 -3.18 14.48 0.78
N ALA A 66 -2.35 14.51 -0.27
CA ALA A 66 -1.79 15.75 -0.77
C ALA A 66 -2.94 16.68 -1.22
N THR A 67 -2.87 17.95 -0.82
CA THR A 67 -3.87 18.97 -1.21
C THR A 67 -3.46 19.72 -2.47
N VAL A 68 -2.15 19.82 -2.72
CA VAL A 68 -1.57 20.49 -3.88
C VAL A 68 -1.58 19.56 -5.10
N LYS A 69 -2.10 20.05 -6.23
CA LYS A 69 -2.25 19.28 -7.48
C LYS A 69 -0.93 18.68 -7.96
N GLU A 70 0.15 19.47 -7.99
CA GLU A 70 1.48 18.99 -8.41
C GLU A 70 2.00 17.84 -7.54
N ILE A 71 1.74 17.89 -6.23
CA ILE A 71 2.12 16.81 -5.30
C ILE A 71 1.26 15.57 -5.56
N LYS A 72 -0.04 15.74 -5.83
CA LYS A 72 -0.91 14.63 -6.19
C LYS A 72 -0.41 13.91 -7.45
N GLU A 73 -0.06 14.66 -8.48
CA GLU A 73 0.46 14.11 -9.74
C GLU A 73 1.79 13.38 -9.52
N ARG A 74 2.70 13.96 -8.72
CA ARG A 74 3.95 13.29 -8.33
C ARG A 74 3.72 11.99 -7.57
N VAL A 75 2.78 11.97 -6.63
CA VAL A 75 2.43 10.75 -5.88
C VAL A 75 1.84 9.71 -6.82
N ASP A 76 0.97 10.10 -7.74
CA ASP A 76 0.41 9.20 -8.75
C ASP A 76 1.52 8.59 -9.64
N GLU A 77 2.55 9.37 -10.00
CA GLU A 77 3.73 8.86 -10.71
C GLU A 77 4.56 7.88 -9.88
N ILE A 78 4.79 8.18 -8.60
CA ILE A 78 5.50 7.27 -7.67
C ILE A 78 4.76 5.93 -7.59
N ILE A 79 3.44 5.97 -7.41
CA ILE A 79 2.59 4.79 -7.31
C ILE A 79 2.67 3.96 -8.61
N LYS A 80 2.54 4.61 -9.78
CA LYS A 80 2.63 3.94 -11.09
C LYS A 80 4.02 3.37 -11.37
N SER A 81 5.07 4.11 -11.02
CA SER A 81 6.46 3.69 -11.19
C SER A 81 6.77 2.46 -10.32
N TRP A 82 6.35 2.49 -9.05
CA TRP A 82 6.44 1.35 -8.16
C TRP A 82 5.67 0.13 -8.69
N ALA A 83 4.43 0.34 -9.13
CA ALA A 83 3.58 -0.70 -9.69
C ALA A 83 4.25 -1.37 -10.90
N ASN A 84 4.81 -0.58 -11.82
CA ASN A 84 5.53 -1.11 -12.98
C ASN A 84 6.83 -1.83 -12.59
N LYS A 85 7.61 -1.27 -11.66
CA LYS A 85 8.87 -1.84 -11.16
C LYS A 85 8.65 -3.22 -10.54
N TYR A 86 7.60 -3.36 -9.74
CA TYR A 86 7.27 -4.59 -9.03
C TYR A 86 6.23 -5.47 -9.74
N LYS A 87 5.81 -5.09 -10.96
CA LYS A 87 4.76 -5.77 -11.73
C LYS A 87 3.48 -5.98 -10.92
N MET A 88 3.11 -4.98 -10.13
CA MET A 88 1.90 -4.97 -9.32
C MET A 88 0.77 -4.25 -10.06
N ASP A 89 -0.41 -4.84 -10.04
CA ASP A 89 -1.66 -4.24 -10.45
C ASP A 89 -2.22 -3.36 -9.34
N ILE A 90 -2.67 -2.17 -9.72
CA ILE A 90 -3.22 -1.15 -8.83
C ILE A 90 -4.54 -0.62 -9.38
N LYS A 91 -5.56 -0.56 -8.53
CA LYS A 91 -6.87 -0.05 -8.90
C LYS A 91 -7.11 1.30 -8.26
N LYS A 92 -7.28 2.34 -9.07
CA LYS A 92 -7.73 3.66 -8.57
C LYS A 92 -9.19 3.56 -8.15
N ILE A 93 -9.46 3.80 -6.87
CA ILE A 93 -10.83 3.78 -6.31
C ILE A 93 -11.43 5.18 -6.33
N ASN A 94 -10.61 6.18 -6.01
CA ASN A 94 -10.98 7.60 -6.08
C ASN A 94 -9.71 8.45 -6.28
N GLU A 95 -9.85 9.77 -6.26
CA GLU A 95 -8.72 10.70 -6.45
C GLU A 95 -7.61 10.57 -5.39
N THR A 96 -7.94 10.02 -4.23
CA THR A 96 -7.06 9.94 -3.06
C THR A 96 -6.71 8.51 -2.68
N THR A 97 -7.29 7.50 -3.31
CA THR A 97 -7.19 6.11 -2.85
C THR A 97 -6.96 5.16 -4.00
N TYR A 98 -5.92 4.35 -3.85
CA TYR A 98 -5.60 3.23 -4.74
C TYR A 98 -5.61 1.93 -3.94
N TYR A 99 -6.10 0.84 -4.52
CA TYR A 99 -5.96 -0.50 -3.97
C TYR A 99 -4.86 -1.25 -4.70
N ILE A 100 -4.06 -2.00 -3.94
CA ILE A 100 -3.08 -2.93 -4.47
C ILE A 100 -3.80 -4.26 -4.70
N ILE A 101 -3.88 -4.69 -5.96
CA ILE A 101 -4.68 -5.86 -6.34
C ILE A 101 -3.86 -7.14 -6.26
N GLY A 102 -2.59 -7.09 -6.68
CA GLY A 102 -1.71 -8.26 -6.75
C GLY A 102 -0.78 -8.14 -7.95
N GLU A 103 -0.05 -9.19 -8.29
CA GLU A 103 0.80 -9.23 -9.47
C GLU A 103 -0.01 -9.13 -10.78
N ILE A 104 0.51 -8.41 -11.77
CA ILE A 104 -0.06 -8.33 -13.12
C ILE A 104 0.13 -9.69 -13.78
N LYS A 105 -0.98 -10.32 -14.20
CA LYS A 105 -0.99 -11.59 -14.95
C LYS A 105 -0.91 -11.38 -16.46
#